data_AF-A0A5J6CL64-F1
#
_entry.id   AF-A0A5J6CL64-F1
#
_cell.length_a   1.000
_cell.length_b   1.000
_cell.length_c   1.000
_cell.angle_alpha   90.00
_cell.angle_beta   90.00
_cell.angle_gamma   90.00
#
_symmetry.space_group_name_H-M   'P 1'
#
loop_
_entity.id
_entity.type
_entity.pdbx_description
1 polymer ?
#
loop_
_entity_poly.entity_id
_entity_poly.type
_entity_poly.pdbx_seq_one_letter_code
_entity_poly.pdbx_strand_id
1 'polypeptide(L)' 'RVLAKALRMSGGDHIHSGTVVGKLEGEREITLGFVDLLRDDFVEKDRSRGIYFTQDWVSLPGVLPVASGGIHVWHMPALT' A
#
# COMPACT_ATOMS: atom_id res chain seq x y z
N ARG A 1 -0.60 -2.57 6.86
CA ARG A 1 -1.30 -3.72 6.21
C ARG A 1 -2.67 -4.06 6.80
N VAL A 2 -2.83 -4.41 8.08
CA VAL A 2 -4.15 -4.83 8.63
C VAL A 2 -5.17 -3.69 8.54
N LEU A 3 -4.77 -2.48 8.94
CA LEU A 3 -5.61 -1.29 8.81
C LEU A 3 -5.94 -0.92 7.35
N ALA A 4 -5.04 -1.22 6.41
CA ALA A 4 -5.29 -1.01 4.98
C ALA A 4 -6.42 -1.94 4.48
N LYS A 5 -6.42 -3.22 4.88
CA LYS A 5 -7.52 -4.15 4.61
C LYS A 5 -8.83 -3.67 5.26
N ALA A 6 -8.77 -3.25 6.52
CA ALA A 6 -9.93 -2.75 7.26
C ALA A 6 -10.55 -1.53 6.58
N LEU A 7 -9.72 -0.58 6.11
CA LEU A 7 -10.19 0.58 5.36
C LEU A 7 -10.82 0.17 4.02
N ARG A 8 -10.17 -0.70 3.23
CA ARG A 8 -10.74 -1.16 1.95
C ARG A 8 -12.13 -1.78 2.14
N MET A 9 -12.30 -2.61 3.17
CA MET A 9 -13.62 -3.18 3.51
C MET A 9 -14.61 -2.13 4.05
N SER A 10 -14.12 -1.09 4.74
CA SER A 10 -14.95 0.02 5.22
C SER A 10 -15.44 0.94 4.09
N GLY A 11 -14.87 0.85 2.89
CA GLY A 11 -15.31 1.62 1.72
C GLY A 11 -14.65 3.00 1.56
N GLY A 12 -13.33 3.08 1.71
CA GLY A 12 -12.56 4.30 1.39
C GLY A 12 -12.00 4.28 -0.02
N ASP A 13 -12.12 5.39 -0.76
CA ASP A 13 -11.57 5.47 -2.12
C ASP A 13 -10.04 5.66 -2.13
N HIS A 14 -9.50 6.44 -1.19
CA HIS A 14 -8.07 6.75 -1.05
C HIS A 14 -7.57 6.51 0.38
N ILE A 15 -6.30 6.14 0.54
CA ILE A 15 -5.64 6.07 1.86
C ILE A 15 -4.15 6.43 1.77
N HIS A 16 -3.62 7.12 2.78
CA HIS A 16 -2.19 7.34 2.92
C HIS A 16 -1.43 6.01 3.09
N SER A 17 -0.43 5.78 2.26
CA SER A 17 0.35 4.53 2.20
C SER A 17 1.85 4.72 2.47
N GLY A 18 2.25 5.92 2.88
CA GLY A 18 3.67 6.24 3.11
C GLY A 18 4.42 6.64 1.84
N THR A 19 5.62 7.18 2.02
CA THR A 19 6.46 7.71 0.93
C THR A 19 7.76 6.96 0.73
N VAL A 20 8.18 6.12 1.69
CA VAL A 20 9.48 5.39 1.74
C VAL A 20 10.71 6.31 1.80
N VAL A 21 10.76 7.35 0.97
CA VAL A 21 11.86 8.31 0.83
C VAL A 21 11.60 9.65 1.52
N GLY A 22 10.41 9.84 2.08
CA GLY A 22 10.02 11.11 2.71
C GLY A 22 10.37 11.19 4.20
N LYS A 23 9.67 12.07 4.90
CA LYS A 23 9.97 12.38 6.32
C LYS A 23 9.57 11.26 7.29
N LEU A 24 8.51 10.52 6.97
CA LEU A 24 7.93 9.52 7.86
C LEU A 24 8.48 8.13 7.54
N GLU A 25 8.57 7.29 8.57
CA GLU A 25 9.04 5.90 8.43
C GLU A 25 8.20 5.12 7.41
N GLY A 26 8.87 4.30 6.60
CA GLY A 26 8.24 3.35 5.69
C GLY A 26 9.30 2.48 5.02
N GLU A 27 9.36 1.20 5.38
CA GLU A 27 10.21 0.22 4.70
C GLU A 27 9.62 -0.13 3.33
N ARG A 28 10.48 -0.29 2.31
CA ARG A 28 10.06 -0.38 0.91
C ARG A 28 9.26 -1.66 0.62
N GLU A 29 9.75 -2.82 1.01
CA GLU A 29 9.10 -4.09 0.69
C GLU A 29 7.78 -4.26 1.46
N ILE A 30 7.73 -3.82 2.72
CA ILE A 30 6.48 -3.78 3.49
C ILE A 30 5.47 -2.81 2.85
N THR A 31 5.93 -1.63 2.40
CA THR A 31 5.07 -0.64 1.72
C THR A 31 4.45 -1.21 0.45
N LEU A 32 5.28 -1.81 -0.41
CA LEU A 32 4.80 -2.45 -1.64
C LEU A 32 3.77 -3.54 -1.33
N GLY A 33 4.02 -4.39 -0.33
CA GLY A 33 3.08 -5.44 0.05
C GLY A 33 1.69 -4.92 0.42
N PHE A 34 1.58 -3.85 1.23
CA PHE A 34 0.26 -3.32 1.57
C PHE A 34 -0.35 -2.38 0.52
N VAL A 35 0.45 -1.87 -0.43
CA VAL A 35 -0.06 -1.20 -1.64
C VAL A 35 -0.74 -2.22 -2.56
N ASP A 36 -0.15 -3.41 -2.75
CA ASP A 36 -0.75 -4.51 -3.51
C ASP A 36 -2.10 -4.91 -2.86
N LEU A 37 -2.14 -5.03 -1.52
CA LEU A 37 -3.38 -5.31 -0.78
C LEU A 37 -4.49 -4.25 -0.96
N LEU A 38 -4.12 -2.99 -1.27
CA LEU A 38 -5.08 -1.92 -1.51
C LEU A 38 -5.61 -1.93 -2.94
N ARG A 39 -4.78 -2.30 -3.92
CA ARG A 39 -5.10 -2.13 -5.35
C ARG A 39 -5.58 -3.40 -6.03
N ASP A 40 -4.94 -4.52 -5.73
CA ASP A 40 -5.09 -5.74 -6.53
C ASP A 40 -6.28 -6.55 -6.04
N ASP A 41 -6.86 -7.34 -6.95
CA ASP A 41 -7.97 -8.23 -6.62
C ASP A 41 -7.48 -9.50 -5.92
N PHE A 42 -6.27 -9.97 -6.27
CA PHE A 42 -5.67 -11.17 -5.71
C PHE A 42 -4.19 -10.92 -5.38
N VAL A 43 -3.80 -11.13 -4.13
CA VAL A 43 -2.42 -10.94 -3.65
C VAL A 43 -1.92 -12.24 -3.04
N GLU A 44 -0.87 -12.81 -3.62
CA GLU A 44 -0.26 -14.05 -3.11
C GLU A 44 0.48 -13.83 -1.78
N LYS A 45 0.61 -14.92 -1.02
CA LYS A 45 1.47 -14.94 0.16
C LYS A 45 2.93 -14.68 -0.23
N ASP A 46 3.47 -13.57 0.27
CA ASP A 46 4.89 -13.23 0.19
C ASP A 46 5.39 -12.69 1.54
N ARG A 47 6.19 -13.50 2.25
CA ARG A 47 6.74 -13.10 3.55
C ARG A 47 7.79 -12.00 3.43
N SER A 48 8.47 -11.85 2.29
CA SER A 48 9.47 -10.80 2.09
C SER A 48 8.83 -9.40 2.07
N ARG A 49 7.58 -9.31 1.62
CA ARG A 49 6.73 -8.11 1.65
C ARG A 49 5.79 -8.04 2.86
N GLY A 50 5.97 -8.92 3.85
CA GLY A 50 5.13 -8.96 5.05
C GLY A 50 3.69 -9.44 4.80
N ILE A 51 3.44 -10.17 3.71
CA ILE A 51 2.15 -10.80 3.37
C ILE A 51 2.17 -12.26 3.83
N TYR A 52 1.51 -12.52 4.96
CA TYR A 52 1.52 -13.85 5.59
C TYR A 52 0.49 -14.82 5.01
N PHE A 53 -0.56 -14.29 4.38
CA PHE A 53 -1.68 -15.04 3.83
C PHE A 53 -2.03 -14.48 2.46
N THR A 54 -2.30 -15.37 1.51
CA THR A 54 -2.94 -15.01 0.24
C THR A 54 -4.27 -14.31 0.53
N GLN A 55 -4.56 -13.24 -0.20
CA GLN A 55 -5.78 -12.45 -0.06
C GLN A 55 -6.47 -12.34 -1.41
N ASP A 56 -7.69 -12.85 -1.46
CA ASP A 56 -8.65 -12.65 -2.56
C ASP A 56 -9.68 -11.61 -2.13
N TRP A 57 -9.96 -10.64 -2.99
CA TRP A 57 -10.91 -9.55 -2.78
C TRP A 57 -12.21 -9.71 -3.57
N VAL A 58 -12.30 -10.73 -4.44
CA VAL A 58 -13.54 -11.14 -5.12
C VAL A 58 -14.22 -9.96 -5.82
N SER A 59 -13.45 -9.19 -6.57
CA SER A 59 -13.84 -7.99 -7.33
C SER A 59 -14.26 -6.78 -6.48
N LEU A 60 -13.96 -6.75 -5.17
CA LEU A 60 -14.11 -5.54 -4.37
C LEU A 60 -13.22 -4.43 -4.96
N PRO A 61 -13.76 -3.20 -5.17
CA PRO A 61 -12.96 -2.10 -5.72
C PRO A 61 -11.65 -1.86 -4.98
N GLY A 62 -10.61 -1.53 -5.74
CA GLY A 62 -9.32 -1.11 -5.20
C GLY A 62 -9.38 0.28 -4.58
N VAL A 63 -8.39 0.57 -3.74
CA VAL A 63 -8.19 1.87 -3.07
C VAL A 63 -6.93 2.52 -3.64
N LEU A 64 -7.00 3.82 -3.95
CA LEU A 64 -5.83 4.54 -4.44
C LEU A 64 -4.84 4.83 -3.29
N PRO A 65 -3.61 4.30 -3.34
CA PRO A 65 -2.58 4.62 -2.35
C PRO A 65 -2.07 6.04 -2.54
N VAL A 66 -1.93 6.78 -1.45
CA VAL A 66 -1.45 8.17 -1.45
C VAL A 66 -0.09 8.27 -0.77
N ALA A 67 0.93 8.63 -1.55
CA ALA A 67 2.26 8.98 -1.05
C ALA A 67 2.27 10.46 -0.60
N SER A 68 2.41 10.71 0.70
CA SER A 68 2.51 12.07 1.26
C SER A 68 3.38 12.13 2.51
N GLY A 69 4.10 13.24 2.69
CA GLY A 69 4.95 13.52 3.85
C GLY A 69 6.42 13.76 3.48
N GLY A 70 6.84 15.02 3.45
CA GLY A 70 8.25 15.41 3.27
C GLY A 70 8.86 15.08 1.91
N ILE A 71 8.06 14.95 0.85
CA ILE A 71 8.53 14.73 -0.52
C ILE A 71 8.77 16.07 -1.25
N HIS A 72 9.63 16.04 -2.27
CA HIS A 72 10.01 17.20 -3.09
C HIS A 72 10.46 16.71 -4.47
N VAL A 73 10.76 17.62 -5.40
CA VAL A 73 10.96 17.29 -6.83
C VAL A 73 11.99 16.19 -7.09
N TRP A 74 13.08 16.12 -6.32
CA TRP A 74 14.11 15.08 -6.48
C TRP A 74 13.65 13.67 -6.09
N HIS A 75 12.54 13.53 -5.38
CA HIS A 75 11.96 12.23 -5.06
C HIS A 75 11.12 11.65 -6.20
N MET A 76 10.76 12.44 -7.22
CA MET A 76 9.88 11.99 -8.30
C MET A 76 10.32 10.68 -8.97
N PRO A 77 11.62 10.45 -9.29
CA PRO A 77 12.06 9.19 -9.89
C PRO A 77 11.91 7.97 -8.98
N ALA A 78 11.81 8.17 -7.66
CA ALA A 78 11.66 7.10 -6.68
C ALA A 78 10.20 6.82 -6.28
N LEU A 79 9.25 7.65 -6.73
CA LEU A 79 7.82 7.54 -6.40
C LEU A 79 6.99 6.80 -7.46
N THR A 80 7.64 6.26 -8.50
CA THR A 80 7.06 5.40 -9.53
C THR A 80 7.21 3.92 -9.17
#